data_AF-A0A0S8H4K9-F1
#
_entry.id   AF-A0A0S8H4K9-F1
#
_cell.length_a   1.000
_cell.length_b   1.000
_cell.length_c   1.000
_cell.angle_alpha   90.00
_cell.angle_beta   90.00
_cell.angle_gamma   90.00
#
_symmetry.space_group_name_H-M   'P 1'
#
loop_
_entity.id
_entity.type
_entity.pdbx_description
1 polymer ?
#
loop_
_entity_poly.entity_id
_entity_poly.type
_entity_poly.pdbx_seq_one_letter_code
_entity_poly.pdbx_strand_id
1 'polypeptide(L)' 'MITNKTVDGSLKIEDDLNPGSDLKVIKFEKAFIIDYSESFHWQGTENMMQSFTISAKKIDIDGSVHENLWTT' A
#
# COMPACT_ATOMS: atom_id res chain seq x y z
N MET A 1 -16.87 -19.91 3.17
CA MET A 1 -16.15 -19.07 2.19
C MET A 1 -15.49 -17.95 2.97
N ILE A 2 -14.17 -17.85 2.95
CA ILE A 2 -13.46 -16.71 3.56
C ILE A 2 -13.57 -15.57 2.56
N THR A 3 -14.45 -14.62 2.81
CA THR A 3 -14.51 -13.39 2.02
C THR A 3 -13.34 -12.53 2.48
N ASN A 4 -12.21 -12.60 1.77
CA ASN A 4 -11.09 -11.68 2.03
C ASN A 4 -11.62 -10.25 1.88
N LYS A 5 -11.64 -9.49 2.98
CA LYS A 5 -12.10 -8.11 2.98
C LYS A 5 -11.11 -7.30 2.15
N THR A 6 -11.56 -6.83 0.99
CA THR A 6 -10.75 -5.95 0.16
C THR A 6 -10.78 -4.53 0.70
N VAL A 7 -9.68 -3.82 0.56
CA VAL A 7 -9.51 -2.42 0.97
C VAL A 7 -9.07 -1.57 -0.21
N ASP A 8 -9.56 -0.34 -0.22
CA ASP A 8 -9.10 0.72 -1.12
C ASP A 8 -8.21 1.67 -0.31
N GLY A 9 -7.23 2.29 -0.96
CA GLY A 9 -6.33 3.19 -0.26
C GLY A 9 -5.36 3.93 -1.17
N SER A 10 -4.50 4.74 -0.55
CA SER A 10 -3.49 5.53 -1.25
C SER A 10 -2.21 5.65 -0.44
N LEU A 11 -1.08 5.57 -1.14
CA LEU A 11 0.23 5.99 -0.65
C LEU A 11 0.56 7.36 -1.26
N LYS A 12 0.89 8.33 -0.40
CA LYS A 12 1.35 9.65 -0.80
C LYS A 12 2.82 9.77 -0.48
N ILE A 13 3.61 10.21 -1.46
CA ILE A 13 4.99 10.62 -1.27
C ILE A 13 4.96 12.14 -1.23
N GLU A 14 5.20 12.71 -0.06
CA GLU A 14 5.23 14.16 0.15
C GLU A 14 6.60 14.74 -0.21
N ASP A 15 6.62 16.03 -0.57
CA ASP A 15 7.85 16.77 -0.78
C ASP A 15 8.44 17.21 0.57
N ASP A 16 9.60 16.65 0.94
CA ASP A 16 10.32 17.01 2.16
C ASP A 16 10.71 18.52 2.22
N LEU A 17 10.83 19.19 1.08
CA LEU A 17 11.17 20.61 0.98
C LEU A 17 9.93 21.52 0.96
N ASN A 18 8.77 21.00 0.55
CA ASN A 18 7.52 21.76 0.42
C ASN A 18 6.37 21.03 1.13
N PRO A 19 6.24 21.21 2.46
CA PRO A 19 5.20 20.56 3.25
C PRO A 19 3.80 20.80 2.67
N GLY A 20 3.06 19.72 2.42
CA GLY A 20 1.72 19.76 1.84
C GLY A 20 1.66 19.65 0.32
N SER A 21 2.80 19.52 -0.36
CA SER A 21 2.86 19.14 -1.77
C SER A 21 3.08 17.63 -1.92
N ASP A 22 2.15 16.95 -2.60
CA ASP A 22 2.29 15.54 -2.94
C ASP A 22 3.19 15.41 -4.19
N LEU A 23 4.38 14.81 -4.08
CA LEU A 23 5.24 14.49 -5.22
C LEU A 23 4.65 13.38 -6.08
N LYS A 24 4.04 12.39 -5.43
CA LYS A 24 3.50 11.21 -6.10
C LYS A 24 2.35 10.61 -5.31
N VAL A 25 1.27 10.25 -6.00
CA VAL A 25 0.12 9.59 -5.38
C VAL A 25 -0.12 8.25 -6.05
N ILE A 26 0.05 7.18 -5.28
CA ILE A 26 -0.23 5.80 -5.70
C ILE A 26 -1.56 5.40 -5.07
N LYS A 27 -2.59 5.19 -5.89
CA LYS A 27 -3.92 4.71 -5.45
C LYS A 27 -4.07 3.24 -5.79
N PHE A 28 -4.71 2.49 -4.92
CA PHE A 28 -5.04 1.09 -5.15
C PHE A 28 -6.50 0.80 -4.80
N GLU A 29 -7.14 -0.05 -5.60
CA GLU A 29 -8.52 -0.47 -5.42
C GLU A 29 -8.62 -1.99 -5.31
N LYS A 30 -9.53 -2.44 -4.45
CA LYS A 30 -9.83 -3.85 -4.14
C LYS A 30 -8.58 -4.65 -3.78
N ALA A 31 -7.75 -4.11 -2.89
CA ALA A 31 -6.54 -4.75 -2.44
C ALA A 31 -6.77 -5.69 -1.26
N PHE A 32 -5.98 -6.77 -1.19
CA PHE A 32 -5.94 -7.66 -0.04
C PHE A 32 -4.49 -7.97 0.33
N ILE A 33 -4.24 -8.27 1.61
CA ILE A 33 -2.91 -8.62 2.11
C ILE A 33 -2.59 -10.05 1.66
N ILE A 34 -1.45 -10.24 1.01
CA ILE A 34 -0.92 -11.56 0.62
C ILE A 34 0.20 -12.03 1.54
N ASP A 35 0.85 -11.11 2.24
CA ASP A 35 1.90 -11.41 3.21
C ASP A 35 1.95 -10.34 4.30
N TYR A 36 2.22 -10.75 5.53
CA TYR A 36 2.34 -9.88 6.70
C TYR A 36 3.41 -10.40 7.64
N SER A 37 4.34 -9.53 8.02
CA SER A 37 5.35 -9.80 9.03
C SER A 37 5.51 -8.61 9.97
N GLU A 38 5.79 -8.91 11.23
CA GLU A 38 6.01 -7.92 12.27
C GLU A 38 7.27 -8.30 13.03
N SER A 39 8.15 -7.33 13.21
CA SER A 39 9.40 -7.51 13.94
C SER A 39 9.53 -6.45 15.03
N PHE A 40 9.94 -6.89 16.21
CA PHE A 40 10.19 -6.04 17.36
C PHE A 40 11.65 -6.18 17.75
N HIS A 41 12.36 -5.06 17.87
CA HIS A 41 13.75 -5.05 18.28
C HIS A 41 13.95 -4.05 19.40
N TRP A 42 14.41 -4.51 20.57
CA TRP A 42 14.55 -3.67 21.76
C TRP A 42 15.81 -2.77 21.74
N GLN A 43 16.75 -3.03 20.82
CA GLN A 43 17.96 -2.22 20.62
C GLN A 43 17.94 -1.58 19.23
N GLY A 44 17.54 -0.32 19.14
CA GLY A 44 17.48 0.40 17.87
C GLY A 44 16.67 1.68 17.99
N THR A 45 16.77 2.57 17.01
CA THR A 45 15.97 3.81 16.96
C THR A 45 14.52 3.53 16.57
N GLU A 46 14.25 2.47 15.82
CA GLU A 46 12.89 2.01 15.48
C GLU A 46 12.62 0.66 16.16
N ASN A 47 11.73 0.69 17.15
CA ASN A 47 11.52 -0.46 18.05
C ASN A 47 10.52 -1.50 17.49
N MET A 48 9.71 -1.12 16.51
CA MET A 48 8.67 -1.97 15.94
C MET A 48 8.52 -1.68 14.45
N MET A 49 8.65 -2.71 13.62
CA MET A 49 8.52 -2.61 12.17
C MET A 49 7.46 -3.60 11.69
N GLN A 50 6.51 -3.09 10.92
CA GLN A 50 5.47 -3.88 10.27
C GLN A 50 5.72 -3.85 8.76
N SER A 51 5.76 -5.02 8.14
CA SER A 51 5.93 -5.20 6.70
C SER A 51 4.77 -6.01 6.16
N PHE A 52 4.07 -5.46 5.17
CA PHE A 52 2.96 -6.13 4.52
C PHE A 52 3.05 -5.99 3.01
N THR A 53 2.64 -7.05 2.31
CA THR A 53 2.53 -7.06 0.86
C THR A 53 1.06 -7.15 0.48
N ILE A 54 0.61 -6.25 -0.39
CA ILE A 54 -0.76 -6.25 -0.91
C ILE A 54 -0.81 -6.69 -2.37
N SER A 55 -1.90 -7.33 -2.75
CA SER A 55 -2.31 -7.57 -4.13
C SER A 55 -3.57 -6.76 -4.42
N ALA A 56 -3.48 -5.82 -5.35
CA ALA A 56 -4.59 -4.95 -5.76
C ALA A 56 -5.18 -5.37 -7.10
N LYS A 57 -6.49 -5.15 -7.29
CA LYS A 57 -7.12 -5.34 -8.60
C LYS A 57 -6.66 -4.25 -9.55
N LYS A 58 -6.60 -3.01 -9.07
CA LYS A 58 -6.24 -1.84 -9.87
C LYS A 58 -5.27 -0.95 -9.08
N ILE A 59 -4.27 -0.44 -9.78
CA ILE A 59 -3.30 0.52 -9.28
C ILE A 59 -3.32 1.72 -10.24
N ASP A 60 -3.41 2.92 -9.70
CA ASP A 60 -3.33 4.19 -10.43
C ASP A 60 -2.18 5.01 -9.86
N ILE A 61 -1.25 5.39 -10.74
CA ILE A 61 -0.09 6.21 -10.41
C ILE A 61 -0.15 7.44 -11.29
N ASP A 62 -0.47 8.60 -10.69
CA ASP A 62 -0.55 9.90 -11.37
C ASP A 62 -1.36 9.86 -12.68
N GLY A 63 -2.44 9.05 -12.73
CA GLY A 63 -3.32 8.89 -13.89
C GLY A 63 -2.96 7.72 -14.81
N SER A 64 -1.82 7.06 -14.60
CA SER A 64 -1.45 5.82 -15.30
C SER A 64 -2.04 4.61 -14.57
N VAL A 65 -2.99 3.94 -15.22
CA VAL A 65 -3.77 2.85 -14.62
C VAL A 65 -3.26 1.49 -15.10
N HIS A 66 -3.01 0.60 -14.15
CA HIS A 66 -2.87 -0.84 -14.37
C HIS A 66 -4.02 -1.58 -13.69
N GLU A 67 -4.74 -2.43 -14.43
CA GLU A 67 -5.81 -3.26 -13.89
C GLU A 67 -5.56 -4.74 -14.23
N ASN A 68 -5.63 -5.58 -13.19
CA ASN A 68 -5.54 -7.02 -13.34
C ASN A 68 -6.90 -7.59 -13.78
N LEU A 69 -6.88 -8.32 -14.89
CA LEU A 69 -7.98 -9.18 -15.30
C LEU A 69 -7.94 -10.44 -14.44
N TRP A 70 -8.68 -10.44 -13.33
CA TRP A 70 -8.93 -11.68 -12.61
C TRP A 70 -9.99 -12.43 -13.38
N THR A 71 -9.64 -13.60 -13.95
CA THR A 71 -10.65 -14.47 -14.53
C THR A 71 -11.64 -14.85 -13.43
N THR A 72 -12.91 -14.56 -13.70
CA THR A 72 -14.06 -15.04 -12.91
C THR A 72 -14.12 -16.57 -12.89
#